data_AF-A0A519HKU2-F1
#
_entry.id   AF-A0A519HKU2-F1
#
_cell.length_a   1.000
_cell.length_b   1.000
_cell.length_c   1.000
_cell.angle_alpha   90.00
_cell.angle_beta   90.00
_cell.angle_gamma   90.00
#
_symmetry.space_group_name_H-M   'P 1'
#
loop_
_entity.id
_entity.type
_entity.pdbx_description
1 polymer ?
#
loop_
_entity_poly.entity_id
_entity_poly.type
_entity_poly.pdbx_seq_one_letter_code
_entity_poly.pdbx_strand_id
1 'polypeptide(L)'
;MLFPTLAFGVFFLFVYFTAWSLDRENGRRKLFLLLASWFFYAQWDWRFVGLLIVSAVLNWAVGALIARQPGAKKVWLVGLGVAVNLLILGFFKYYGFFVEQAGDLLNRFGWERDLPLLQIVLPVGISFFTF
;
A
#
# COMPACT_ATOMS: atom_id res chain seq x y z
N MET A 1 -13.26 7.38 8.09
CA MET A 1 -14.53 7.57 7.33
C MET A 1 -14.67 6.40 6.37
N LEU A 2 -15.84 5.78 6.27
CA LEU A 2 -16.08 4.66 5.35
C LEU A 2 -16.89 5.14 4.13
N PHE A 3 -16.71 4.50 2.98
CA PHE A 3 -17.42 4.84 1.73
C PHE A 3 -18.96 4.95 1.85
N PRO A 4 -19.68 4.05 2.56
CA PRO A 4 -21.15 4.14 2.65
C PRO A 4 -21.66 5.20 3.64
N THR A 5 -20.80 6.06 4.20
CA THR A 5 -21.20 7.02 5.25
C THR A 5 -21.54 8.39 4.66
N LEU A 6 -22.48 9.09 5.29
CA LEU A 6 -22.81 10.49 4.95
C LEU A 6 -21.57 11.40 5.07
N ALA A 7 -20.71 11.15 6.07
CA ALA A 7 -19.45 11.87 6.24
C ALA A 7 -18.57 11.77 4.98
N PHE A 8 -18.46 10.59 4.37
CA PHE A 8 -17.76 10.44 3.09
C PHE A 8 -18.46 11.20 1.96
N GLY A 9 -19.79 11.16 1.88
CA GLY A 9 -20.55 11.91 0.87
C GLY A 9 -20.29 13.41 0.93
N VAL A 10 -20.34 14.00 2.13
CA VAL A 10 -20.02 15.43 2.35
C VAL A 10 -18.56 15.74 2.01
N PHE A 11 -17.63 14.90 2.47
CA PHE A 11 -16.21 15.04 2.15
C PHE A 11 -15.96 14.97 0.64
N PHE A 12 -16.57 14.02 -0.06
CA PHE A 12 -16.46 13.85 -1.50
C PHE A 12 -16.97 15.08 -2.25
N LEU A 13 -18.14 15.61 -1.90
CA LEU A 13 -18.69 16.82 -2.53
C LEU A 13 -17.75 18.01 -2.30
N PHE A 14 -17.26 18.20 -1.08
CA PHE A 14 -16.29 19.26 -0.77
C PHE A 14 -15.02 19.14 -1.62
N VAL A 15 -14.42 17.94 -1.67
CA VAL A 15 -13.22 17.68 -2.47
C VAL A 15 -13.50 17.87 -3.95
N TYR A 16 -14.63 17.39 -4.45
CA TYR A 16 -15.03 17.51 -5.85
C TYR A 16 -15.16 18.98 -6.27
N PHE A 17 -15.95 19.78 -5.55
CA PHE A 17 -16.15 21.19 -5.90
C PHE A 17 -14.86 22.01 -5.75
N THR A 18 -14.05 21.74 -4.71
CA THR A 18 -12.76 22.42 -4.53
C THR A 18 -11.77 22.05 -5.64
N ALA A 19 -11.69 20.77 -6.01
CA ALA A 19 -10.83 20.31 -7.09
C ALA A 19 -11.30 20.82 -8.46
N TRP A 20 -12.59 21.04 -8.64
CA TRP A 20 -13.18 21.64 -9.84
C TRP A 20 -12.94 23.14 -9.91
N SER A 21 -12.97 23.85 -8.78
CA SER A 21 -12.71 25.29 -8.71
C SER A 21 -11.23 25.65 -8.79
N LEU A 22 -10.34 24.72 -8.43
CA LEU A 22 -8.90 24.85 -8.67
C LEU A 22 -8.67 24.81 -10.19
N ASP A 23 -8.60 26.01 -10.76
CA ASP A 23 -8.47 26.35 -12.19
C ASP A 23 -7.34 25.58 -12.91
N ARG A 24 -7.30 25.64 -14.26
CA ARG A 24 -6.46 24.88 -15.24
C ARG A 24 -4.98 24.56 -14.89
N GLU A 25 -4.40 25.10 -13.82
CA GLU A 25 -3.11 24.66 -13.27
C GLU A 25 -3.20 23.25 -12.67
N ASN A 26 -2.90 22.28 -13.54
CA ASN A 26 -2.88 20.85 -13.23
C ASN A 26 -2.03 20.50 -11.98
N GLY A 27 -1.04 21.32 -11.62
CA GLY A 27 -0.18 21.12 -10.45
C GLY A 27 -0.92 21.26 -9.11
N ARG A 28 -1.60 22.40 -8.88
CA ARG A 28 -2.32 22.67 -7.62
C ARG A 28 -3.46 21.68 -7.40
N ARG A 29 -4.19 21.37 -8.47
CA ARG A 29 -5.28 20.37 -8.45
C ARG A 29 -4.75 18.98 -8.07
N LYS A 30 -3.64 18.53 -8.65
CA LYS A 30 -3.02 17.24 -8.29
C LYS A 30 -2.56 17.20 -6.83
N LEU A 31 -1.91 18.26 -6.34
CA LEU A 31 -1.46 18.34 -4.96
C LEU A 31 -2.64 18.30 -3.99
N PHE A 32 -3.71 19.07 -4.27
CA PHE A 32 -4.93 19.04 -3.46
C PHE A 32 -5.56 17.65 -3.42
N LEU A 33 -5.71 16.99 -4.58
CA LEU A 33 -6.27 15.64 -4.66
C LEU A 33 -5.40 14.61 -3.93
N LEU A 34 -4.07 14.74 -4.00
CA LEU A 34 -3.13 13.88 -3.27
C LEU A 34 -3.30 14.05 -1.75
N LEU A 35 -3.34 15.29 -1.27
CA LEU A 35 -3.53 15.59 0.16
C LEU A 35 -4.91 15.14 0.65
N ALA A 36 -5.97 15.35 -0.15
CA ALA A 36 -7.31 14.87 0.16
C ALA A 36 -7.36 13.33 0.23
N SER A 37 -6.67 12.63 -0.68
CA SER A 37 -6.55 11.18 -0.67
C SER A 37 -5.84 10.68 0.61
N TRP A 38 -4.71 11.28 0.98
CA TRP A 38 -4.01 10.95 2.22
C TRP A 38 -4.82 11.25 3.46
N PHE A 39 -5.51 12.39 3.50
CA PHE A 39 -6.41 12.73 4.60
C PHE A 39 -7.52 11.69 4.74
N PHE A 40 -8.19 11.33 3.64
CA PHE A 40 -9.23 10.31 3.63
C PHE A 40 -8.72 8.96 4.12
N TYR A 41 -7.57 8.52 3.63
CA TYR A 41 -6.94 7.27 4.06
C TYR A 41 -6.55 7.29 5.55
N ALA A 42 -6.03 8.42 6.04
CA ALA A 42 -5.68 8.63 7.44
C ALA A 42 -6.88 8.51 8.39
N GLN A 43 -8.11 8.76 7.90
CA GLN A 43 -9.33 8.61 8.69
C GLN A 43 -9.65 7.14 9.05
N TRP A 44 -8.97 6.17 8.42
CA TRP A 44 -8.99 4.79 8.89
C TRP A 44 -7.89 4.57 9.92
N ASP A 45 -6.63 4.81 9.55
CA ASP A 45 -5.50 4.81 10.47
C ASP A 45 -4.31 5.57 9.85
N TRP A 46 -3.88 6.63 10.52
CA TRP A 46 -2.84 7.54 10.05
C TRP A 46 -1.46 6.89 9.91
N ARG A 47 -1.17 5.82 10.67
CA ARG A 47 0.14 5.13 10.64
C ARG A 47 0.42 4.54 9.26
N PHE A 48 -0.63 4.09 8.58
CA PHE A 48 -0.50 3.43 7.28
C PHE A 48 -0.47 4.41 6.11
N VAL A 49 -0.68 5.71 6.34
CA VAL A 49 -0.41 6.74 5.31
C VAL A 49 1.07 6.73 4.95
N GLY A 50 1.96 6.55 5.94
CA GLY A 50 3.39 6.40 5.70
C GLY A 50 3.70 5.22 4.80
N LEU A 51 3.06 4.06 5.05
CA LEU A 51 3.19 2.87 4.20
C LEU A 51 2.71 3.14 2.77
N LEU A 52 1.58 3.82 2.60
CA LEU A 52 1.04 4.19 1.29
C LEU A 52 2.00 5.12 0.53
N ILE A 53 2.55 6.14 1.19
CA ILE A 53 3.52 7.08 0.59
C ILE A 53 4.80 6.35 0.18
N VAL A 54 5.37 5.54 1.08
CA VAL A 54 6.59 4.78 0.81
C VAL A 54 6.38 3.82 -0.36
N SER A 55 5.26 3.07 -0.37
CA SER A 55 4.92 2.18 -1.47
C SER A 55 4.78 2.94 -2.79
N ALA A 56 4.07 4.08 -2.80
CA ALA A 56 3.90 4.89 -4.00
C ALA A 56 5.23 5.45 -4.53
N VAL A 57 6.08 5.99 -3.66
CA VAL A 57 7.40 6.53 -4.03
C VAL A 57 8.32 5.41 -4.53
N LEU A 58 8.33 4.26 -3.87
CA LEU A 58 9.13 3.11 -4.29
C LEU A 58 8.71 2.61 -5.67
N ASN A 59 7.41 2.43 -5.89
CA ASN A 59 6.88 1.99 -7.17
C ASN A 59 7.17 3.01 -8.28
N TRP A 60 7.02 4.31 -7.99
CA TRP A 60 7.39 5.37 -8.93
C TRP A 60 8.88 5.36 -9.27
N ALA A 61 9.75 5.23 -8.26
CA ALA A 61 11.20 5.23 -8.44
C ALA A 61 11.66 4.00 -9.25
N VAL A 62 11.16 2.81 -8.91
CA VAL A 62 11.43 1.58 -9.67
C VAL A 62 10.94 1.70 -11.10
N GLY A 63 9.72 2.21 -11.32
CA GLY A 63 9.18 2.47 -12.66
C GLY A 63 10.05 3.44 -13.48
N ALA A 64 10.52 4.53 -12.87
CA ALA A 64 11.41 5.48 -13.51
C ALA A 64 12.78 4.88 -13.87
N LEU A 65 13.32 3.99 -13.02
CA LEU A 65 14.56 3.26 -13.29
C LEU A 65 14.37 2.24 -14.42
N ILE A 66 13.26 1.49 -14.42
CA ILE A 66 12.91 0.53 -15.48
C ILE A 66 12.83 1.22 -16.84
N ALA A 67 12.25 2.42 -16.90
CA ALA A 67 12.12 3.18 -18.15
C ALA A 67 13.48 3.59 -18.77
N ARG A 68 14.54 3.65 -17.96
CA ARG A 68 15.88 4.09 -18.38
C ARG A 68 16.83 2.95 -18.73
N GLN A 69 16.49 1.70 -18.41
CA GLN A 69 17.39 0.56 -18.54
C GLN A 69 16.90 -0.41 -19.63
N PRO A 70 17.77 -0.82 -20.57
CA PRO A 70 17.48 -1.91 -21.50
C PRO A 70 17.92 -3.29 -20.95
N GLY A 71 17.43 -4.35 -21.59
CA GLY A 71 17.94 -5.73 -21.42
C GLY A 71 17.77 -6.32 -20.01
N ALA A 72 18.77 -7.09 -19.56
CA ALA A 72 18.72 -7.86 -18.31
C ALA A 72 18.52 -6.99 -17.05
N LYS A 73 19.08 -5.77 -17.03
CA LYS A 73 18.92 -4.83 -15.91
C LYS A 73 17.46 -4.43 -15.72
N LYS A 74 16.71 -4.27 -16.81
CA LYS A 74 15.26 -3.99 -16.78
C LYS A 74 14.49 -5.12 -16.09
N VAL A 75 14.77 -6.35 -16.49
CA VAL A 75 14.11 -7.56 -15.94
C VAL A 75 14.39 -7.67 -14.45
N TRP A 76 15.64 -7.45 -14.03
CA TRP A 76 16.01 -7.49 -12.62
C TRP A 76 15.29 -6.40 -11.79
N LEU A 77 15.20 -5.17 -12.29
CA LEU A 77 14.48 -4.08 -11.61
C LEU A 77 12.98 -4.37 -11.47
N VAL A 78 12.36 -4.97 -12.49
CA VAL A 78 10.97 -5.44 -12.40
C VAL A 78 10.85 -6.51 -11.32
N GLY A 79 11.74 -7.51 -11.33
CA GLY A 79 11.77 -8.57 -10.33
C GLY A 79 11.92 -8.02 -8.91
N LEU A 80 12.81 -7.05 -8.71
CA LEU A 80 12.98 -6.37 -7.42
C LEU A 80 11.71 -5.62 -6.99
N GLY A 81 11.10 -4.84 -7.89
CA GLY A 81 9.87 -4.12 -7.60
C GLY A 81 8.72 -5.05 -7.21
N VAL A 82 8.54 -6.14 -7.95
CA VAL A 82 7.55 -7.18 -7.62
C VAL A 82 7.86 -7.83 -6.28
N ALA A 83 9.13 -8.21 -6.04
CA ALA A 83 9.53 -8.83 -4.78
C ALA A 83 9.24 -7.93 -3.57
N VAL A 84 9.53 -6.63 -3.65
CA VAL A 84 9.24 -5.68 -2.56
C VAL A 84 7.73 -5.56 -2.31
N ASN A 85 6.91 -5.43 -3.36
CA ASN A 85 5.45 -5.38 -3.22
C ASN A 85 4.89 -6.68 -2.60
N LEU A 86 5.39 -7.84 -3.04
CA LEU A 86 5.01 -9.14 -2.47
C LEU A 86 5.48 -9.31 -1.03
N LEU A 87 6.64 -8.77 -0.64
CA LEU A 87 7.11 -8.79 0.74
C LEU A 87 6.21 -7.96 1.65
N ILE A 88 5.81 -6.75 1.21
CA ILE A 88 4.87 -5.90 1.95
C ILE A 88 3.53 -6.62 2.12
N LEU A 89 3.00 -7.19 1.03
CA LEU A 89 1.75 -7.95 1.07
C LEU A 89 1.86 -9.19 1.94
N GLY A 90 2.94 -9.94 1.80
CA GLY A 90 3.24 -11.14 2.58
C GLY A 90 3.27 -10.83 4.06
N PHE A 91 3.96 -9.77 4.47
CA PHE A 91 4.05 -9.34 5.86
C PHE A 91 2.71 -8.89 6.45
N PHE A 92 1.98 -8.00 5.77
CA PHE A 92 0.75 -7.45 6.35
C PHE A 92 -0.47 -8.36 6.22
N LYS A 93 -0.57 -9.12 5.12
CA LYS A 93 -1.76 -9.91 4.79
C LYS A 93 -1.61 -11.39 5.08
N TYR A 94 -0.42 -11.95 4.89
CA TYR A 94 -0.21 -13.40 4.92
C TYR A 94 0.75 -13.87 6.02
N TYR A 95 1.25 -12.99 6.88
CA TYR A 95 2.22 -13.36 7.90
C TYR A 95 1.68 -14.43 8.84
N GLY A 96 0.47 -14.27 9.37
CA GLY A 96 -0.16 -15.27 10.23
C GLY A 96 -0.26 -16.62 9.54
N PHE A 97 -0.74 -16.64 8.29
CA PHE A 97 -0.79 -17.85 7.47
C PHE A 97 0.60 -18.50 7.32
N PHE A 98 1.64 -17.73 6.98
CA PHE A 98 3.00 -18.28 6.83
C PHE A 98 3.57 -18.83 8.13
N VAL A 99 3.33 -18.15 9.26
CA VAL A 99 3.79 -18.58 10.58
C VAL A 99 3.08 -19.86 11.02
N GLU A 100 1.77 -19.95 10.84
CA GLU A 100 0.99 -21.15 11.16
C GLU A 100 1.47 -22.35 10.33
N GLN A 101 1.57 -22.19 9.01
CA GLN A 101 2.04 -23.27 8.13
C GLN A 101 3.49 -23.68 8.43
N ALA A 102 4.36 -22.73 8.77
CA ALA A 102 5.73 -23.03 9.18
C ALA A 102 5.77 -23.80 10.50
N GLY A 103 4.95 -23.42 11.48
CA GLY A 103 4.83 -24.11 12.76
C GLY A 103 4.36 -25.55 12.57
N ASP A 104 3.30 -25.75 11.79
CA ASP A 104 2.77 -27.08 11.46
C ASP A 104 3.80 -27.98 10.77
N LEU A 105 4.60 -27.42 9.86
CA LEU A 105 5.69 -28.14 9.19
C LEU A 105 6.79 -28.53 10.18
N LEU A 106 7.24 -27.60 11.03
CA LEU A 106 8.30 -27.86 12.02
C LEU A 106 7.88 -28.91 13.04
N ASN A 107 6.62 -28.86 13.50
CA ASN A 107 6.05 -29.86 14.40
C ASN A 107 6.07 -31.26 13.79
N ARG A 108 5.84 -31.40 12.47
CA ARG A 108 5.95 -32.71 11.77
C ARG A 108 7.39 -33.26 11.74
N PHE A 109 8.39 -32.40 11.78
CA PHE A 109 9.80 -32.79 11.88
C PHE A 109 10.29 -32.93 13.33
N GLY A 110 9.38 -32.87 14.32
CA GLY A 110 9.71 -33.01 15.74
C GLY A 110 10.36 -31.76 16.35
N TRP A 111 10.27 -30.62 15.67
CA TRP A 111 10.73 -29.33 16.19
C TRP A 111 9.53 -28.55 16.72
N GLU A 112 9.24 -28.74 18.00
CA GLU A 112 8.26 -27.94 18.73
C GLU A 112 8.85 -26.54 18.97
N ARG A 113 8.40 -25.57 18.16
CA ARG A 113 8.72 -24.16 18.38
C ARG A 113 7.46 -23.32 18.35
N ASP A 114 7.27 -22.57 19.44
CA ASP A 114 6.31 -21.48 19.48
C ASP A 114 6.83 -20.34 18.58
N LEU A 115 6.33 -20.30 17.34
CA LEU A 115 6.58 -19.17 16.47
C LEU A 115 5.71 -17.98 16.91
N PRO A 116 6.26 -16.75 16.92
CA PRO A 116 5.52 -15.58 17.37
C PRO A 116 4.39 -15.26 16.38
N LEU A 117 3.14 -15.41 16.82
CA LEU A 117 1.97 -14.93 16.09
C LEU A 117 1.76 -13.43 16.40
N LEU A 118 2.40 -12.57 15.62
CA LEU A 118 2.15 -11.14 15.66
C LEU A 118 0.72 -10.83 15.20
N GLN A 119 -0.03 -10.13 16.04
CA GLN A 119 -1.32 -9.53 15.64
C GLN A 119 -1.06 -8.27 14.82
N ILE A 120 -0.81 -8.46 13.53
CA ILE A 120 -0.55 -7.35 12.59
C ILE A 120 -1.88 -6.70 12.20
N VAL A 121 -2.00 -5.40 12.45
CA VAL A 121 -3.14 -4.61 11.97
C VAL A 121 -3.07 -4.52 10.44
N LEU A 122 -4.07 -5.06 9.75
CA LEU A 122 -4.12 -5.09 8.30
C LEU A 122 -4.47 -3.72 7.71
N PRO A 123 -3.62 -3.11 6.86
CA PRO A 123 -3.94 -1.83 6.23
C PRO A 123 -5.10 -1.97 5.26
N VAL A 124 -6.10 -1.10 5.38
CA VAL A 124 -7.22 -1.09 4.44
C VAL A 124 -6.73 -0.85 3.02
N GLY A 125 -7.13 -1.74 2.12
CA GLY A 125 -6.83 -1.62 0.71
C GLY A 125 -5.38 -1.92 0.33
N ILE A 126 -4.59 -2.57 1.19
CA ILE A 126 -3.21 -3.00 0.86
C ILE A 126 -3.10 -3.76 -0.46
N SER A 127 -4.09 -4.60 -0.78
CA SER A 127 -4.10 -5.33 -2.05
C SER A 127 -4.30 -4.42 -3.27
N PHE A 128 -4.94 -3.25 -3.13
CA PHE A 128 -5.23 -2.36 -4.26
C PHE A 128 -4.09 -1.41 -4.62
N PHE A 129 -3.25 -1.00 -3.66
CA PHE A 129 -2.11 -0.14 -3.97
C PHE A 129 -0.82 -0.93 -4.23
N THR A 130 -0.84 -2.25 -3.97
CA THR A 130 0.29 -3.16 -4.22
C THR A 130 0.27 -3.76 -5.64
N PHE A 131 -0.91 -3.88 -6.26
CA PHE A 131 -1.14 -4.42 -7.61
C PHE A 131 -1.84 -3.39 -8.50
#